data_AF-A0A7S2MIU5-F1
#
_entry.id   AF-A0A7S2MIU5-F1
#
_cell.length_a   1.000
_cell.length_b   1.000
_cell.length_c   1.000
_cell.angle_alpha   90.00
_cell.angle_beta   90.00
_cell.angle_gamma   90.00
#
_symmetry.space_group_name_H-M   'P 1'
#
loop_
_entity.id
_entity.type
_entity.pdbx_description
1 polymer ?
#
loop_
_entity_poly.entity_id
_entity_poly.type
_entity_poly.pdbx_seq_one_letter_code
_entity_poly.pdbx_strand_id
1 'polypeptide(L)'
;WIAAYEAHGVRMWAVTVQNEPEFAARWEACVMTPAEEARFLGVHLGPELRKAHPDVKIFVYDHNKDHVLHWADAIAADADAREHMDGVAFHWYTGDLFDRVSQVHKSSPQLMLLASEATYER
;
A
#
# COMPACT_ATOMS: atom_id res chain seq x y z
N TRP A 1 10.74 11.63 -8.21
CA TRP A 1 11.57 10.73 -7.39
C TRP A 1 12.03 9.53 -8.21
N ILE A 2 11.11 8.70 -8.72
CA ILE A 2 11.42 7.51 -9.53
C ILE A 2 12.37 7.81 -10.69
N ALA A 3 12.00 8.74 -11.58
CA ALA A 3 12.84 9.14 -12.72
C ALA A 3 14.27 9.58 -12.32
N ALA A 4 14.45 10.18 -11.14
CA ALA A 4 15.77 10.58 -10.66
C ALA A 4 16.63 9.36 -10.30
N TYR A 5 16.05 8.37 -9.63
CA TYR A 5 16.74 7.11 -9.34
C TYR A 5 17.04 6.31 -10.62
N GLU A 6 16.12 6.30 -11.58
CA GLU A 6 16.32 5.66 -12.89
C GLU A 6 17.48 6.30 -13.65
N ALA A 7 17.64 7.64 -13.59
CA ALA A 7 18.77 8.34 -14.18
C ALA A 7 20.13 7.94 -13.57
N HIS A 8 20.11 7.40 -12.34
CA HIS A 8 21.28 6.81 -11.68
C HIS A 8 21.37 5.28 -11.83
N GLY A 9 20.57 4.69 -12.72
CA GLY A 9 20.58 3.24 -13.00
C GLY A 9 19.84 2.38 -11.98
N VAL A 10 19.08 2.99 -11.06
CA VAL A 10 18.29 2.28 -10.05
C VAL A 10 16.83 2.26 -10.47
N ARG A 11 16.34 1.09 -10.86
CA ARG A 11 14.94 0.89 -11.26
C ARG A 11 14.08 0.55 -10.05
N MET A 12 12.97 1.25 -9.92
CA MET A 12 11.97 0.96 -8.88
C MET A 12 11.04 -0.14 -9.36
N TRP A 13 10.83 -1.15 -8.52
CA TRP A 13 9.85 -2.20 -8.78
C TRP A 13 8.45 -1.78 -8.31
N ALA A 14 8.38 -1.12 -7.16
CA ALA A 14 7.13 -0.77 -6.50
C ALA A 14 7.29 0.44 -5.58
N VAL A 15 6.15 1.03 -5.21
CA VAL A 15 6.00 2.01 -4.12
C VAL A 15 4.79 1.64 -3.26
N THR A 16 4.82 2.06 -2.00
CA THR A 16 3.61 2.16 -1.17
C THR A 16 3.13 3.61 -1.16
N VAL A 17 1.84 3.85 -0.92
CA VAL A 17 1.29 5.22 -0.91
C VAL A 17 1.85 6.03 0.26
N GLN A 18 1.88 5.42 1.44
CA GLN A 18 2.35 6.03 2.67
C GLN A 18 2.80 4.92 3.62
N ASN A 19 3.97 5.10 4.26
CA ASN A 19 4.37 4.24 5.36
C ASN A 19 3.46 4.48 6.56
N GLU A 20 2.92 3.41 7.12
CA GLU A 20 2.12 3.42 8.34
C GLU A 20 1.09 4.58 8.44
N PRO A 21 0.09 4.65 7.55
CA PRO A 21 -0.88 5.75 7.49
C PRO A 21 -1.75 5.90 8.74
N GLU A 22 -1.84 4.87 9.59
CA GLU A 22 -2.58 4.93 10.86
C GLU A 22 -1.72 5.43 12.03
N PHE A 23 -0.40 5.55 11.85
CA PHE A 23 0.52 5.86 12.94
C PHE A 23 0.94 7.33 12.95
N ALA A 24 0.34 8.10 13.85
CA ALA A 24 0.71 9.49 14.12
C ALA A 24 2.02 9.60 14.92
N ALA A 25 3.13 9.13 14.34
CA ALA A 25 4.43 9.12 14.98
C ALA A 25 4.92 10.53 15.33
N ARG A 26 5.87 10.62 16.27
CA ARG A 26 6.59 11.88 16.58
C ARG A 26 7.69 12.22 15.55
N TRP A 27 7.95 11.32 14.60
CA TRP A 27 8.90 11.47 13.50
C TRP A 27 8.12 11.57 12.18
N GLU A 28 8.79 11.37 11.05
CA GLU A 28 8.20 11.46 9.72
C GLU A 28 7.00 10.51 9.58
N ALA A 29 5.80 11.09 9.63
CA ALA A 29 4.54 10.39 9.49
C ALA A 29 3.53 11.30 8.76
N CYS A 30 2.62 10.67 8.02
CA CYS A 30 1.48 11.34 7.41
C CYS A 30 0.26 10.46 7.63
N VAL A 31 -0.64 10.90 8.52
CA VAL A 31 -1.85 10.15 8.81
C VAL A 31 -2.79 10.24 7.61
N MET A 32 -3.31 9.09 7.20
CA MET A 32 -4.37 8.99 6.20
C MET A 32 -5.46 8.07 6.74
N THR A 33 -6.69 8.35 6.36
CA THR A 33 -7.79 7.39 6.43
C THR A 33 -7.83 6.54 5.15
N PRO A 34 -8.51 5.37 5.14
CA PRO A 34 -8.67 4.58 3.93
C PRO A 34 -9.31 5.38 2.78
N ALA A 35 -10.24 6.28 3.08
CA ALA A 35 -10.90 7.13 2.09
C ALA A 35 -9.97 8.21 1.52
N GLU A 36 -9.05 8.73 2.31
CA GLU A 36 -8.02 9.68 1.84
C GLU A 36 -6.99 8.98 0.96
N GLU A 37 -6.53 7.78 1.35
CA GLU A 37 -5.63 6.99 0.50
C GLU A 37 -6.30 6.59 -0.81
N ALA A 38 -7.55 6.12 -0.78
CA ALA A 38 -8.32 5.79 -1.99
C ALA A 38 -8.41 6.99 -2.92
N ARG A 39 -8.80 8.15 -2.41
CA ARG A 39 -8.90 9.38 -3.20
C ARG A 39 -7.54 9.78 -3.77
N PHE A 40 -6.49 9.80 -2.96
CA PHE A 40 -5.16 10.17 -3.43
C PHE A 40 -4.66 9.20 -4.50
N LEU A 41 -4.87 7.90 -4.33
CA LEU A 41 -4.54 6.89 -5.32
C LEU A 41 -5.34 7.07 -6.61
N GLY A 42 -6.66 7.17 -6.52
CA GLY A 42 -7.57 7.20 -7.67
C GLY A 42 -7.44 8.44 -8.53
N VAL A 43 -7.35 9.64 -7.92
CA VAL A 43 -7.41 10.90 -8.68
C VAL A 43 -6.08 11.66 -8.77
N HIS A 44 -5.02 11.20 -8.10
CA HIS A 44 -3.71 11.87 -8.11
C HIS A 44 -2.54 10.93 -8.44
N LEU A 45 -2.14 10.07 -7.50
CA LEU A 45 -0.93 9.26 -7.64
C LEU A 45 -1.05 8.25 -8.80
N GLY A 46 -2.17 7.53 -8.87
CA GLY A 46 -2.39 6.48 -9.84
C GLY A 46 -2.30 6.98 -11.29
N PRO A 47 -3.08 7.99 -11.70
CA PRO A 47 -3.03 8.51 -13.07
C PRO A 47 -1.64 9.01 -13.48
N GLU A 48 -0.97 9.77 -12.60
CA GLU A 48 0.36 10.31 -12.90
C GLU A 48 1.42 9.20 -12.97
N LEU A 49 1.37 8.22 -12.06
CA LEU A 49 2.33 7.13 -12.06
C LEU A 49 2.13 6.19 -13.24
N ARG A 50 0.89 5.85 -13.59
CA ARG A 50 0.61 5.01 -14.78
C ARG A 50 1.05 5.68 -16.07
N LYS A 51 0.98 7.01 -16.15
CA LYS A 51 1.46 7.78 -17.30
C LYS A 51 2.98 7.83 -17.38
N ALA A 52 3.67 8.10 -16.27
CA ALA A 52 5.11 8.33 -16.26
C ALA A 52 5.94 7.05 -16.11
N HIS A 53 5.45 6.08 -15.33
CA HIS A 53 6.15 4.87 -14.92
C HIS A 53 5.18 3.66 -14.85
N PRO A 54 4.59 3.23 -15.98
CA PRO A 54 3.51 2.24 -16.00
C PRO A 54 3.86 0.89 -15.36
N ASP A 55 5.14 0.50 -15.38
CA ASP A 55 5.62 -0.77 -14.85
C ASP A 55 5.84 -0.77 -13.32
N VAL A 56 5.83 0.41 -12.68
CA VAL A 56 6.01 0.51 -11.22
C VAL A 56 4.71 0.12 -10.52
N LYS A 57 4.81 -0.83 -9.60
CA LYS A 57 3.66 -1.31 -8.83
C LYS A 57 3.27 -0.36 -7.71
N ILE A 58 1.98 -0.28 -7.42
CA ILE A 58 1.45 0.48 -6.29
C ILE A 58 0.83 -0.48 -5.28
N PHE A 59 1.37 -0.45 -4.06
CA PHE A 59 0.81 -1.13 -2.90
C PHE A 59 0.14 -0.10 -1.99
N VAL A 60 -0.99 -0.49 -1.43
CA VAL A 60 -1.72 0.31 -0.45
C VAL A 60 -1.48 -0.19 0.97
N TYR A 61 -1.91 0.60 1.93
CA TYR A 61 -1.92 0.32 3.37
C TYR A 61 -0.54 0.41 4.05
N ASP A 62 0.37 -0.55 3.83
CA ASP A 62 1.73 -0.53 4.40
C ASP A 62 1.75 -0.32 5.93
N HIS A 63 0.90 -1.07 6.63
CA HIS A 63 0.77 -1.07 8.09
C HIS A 63 0.38 -2.48 8.59
N ASN A 64 0.19 -2.63 9.88
CA ASN A 64 -0.05 -3.88 10.59
C ASN A 64 -1.23 -4.76 10.11
N LYS A 65 -1.07 -6.08 10.23
CA LYS A 65 -2.07 -7.08 9.77
C LYS A 65 -3.47 -6.96 10.37
N ASP A 66 -3.67 -6.20 11.45
CA ASP A 66 -4.96 -6.07 12.14
C ASP A 66 -6.01 -5.33 11.30
N HIS A 67 -5.63 -4.28 10.56
CA HIS A 67 -6.56 -3.56 9.67
C HIS A 67 -6.34 -3.80 8.17
N VAL A 68 -5.40 -4.68 7.78
CA VAL A 68 -5.11 -4.98 6.36
C VAL A 68 -6.35 -5.34 5.54
N LEU A 69 -7.29 -6.10 6.11
CA LEU A 69 -8.53 -6.47 5.42
C LEU A 69 -9.47 -5.28 5.24
N HIS A 70 -9.67 -4.51 6.30
CA HIS A 70 -10.52 -3.31 6.27
C HIS A 70 -10.01 -2.33 5.22
N TRP A 71 -8.69 -2.10 5.20
CA TRP A 71 -8.06 -1.19 4.28
C TRP A 71 -8.17 -1.66 2.83
N ALA A 72 -7.83 -2.92 2.57
CA ALA A 72 -7.94 -3.52 1.24
C ALA A 72 -9.37 -3.41 0.68
N ASP A 73 -10.37 -3.74 1.49
CA ASP A 73 -11.78 -3.66 1.08
C ASP A 73 -12.22 -2.21 0.81
N ALA A 74 -11.76 -1.25 1.62
CA ALA A 74 -12.08 0.16 1.45
C ALA A 74 -11.51 0.74 0.14
N ILE A 75 -10.24 0.45 -0.18
CA ILE A 75 -9.64 0.89 -1.44
C ILE A 75 -10.29 0.14 -2.62
N ALA A 76 -10.55 -1.16 -2.48
CA ALA A 76 -11.12 -1.95 -3.56
C ALA A 76 -12.57 -1.57 -3.91
N ALA A 77 -13.30 -0.97 -2.98
CA ALA A 77 -14.65 -0.44 -3.20
C ALA A 77 -14.68 0.88 -3.98
N ASP A 78 -13.56 1.61 -4.04
CA ASP A 78 -13.41 2.82 -4.84
C ASP A 78 -12.92 2.45 -6.25
N ALA A 79 -13.75 2.69 -7.27
CA ALA A 79 -13.46 2.25 -8.63
C ALA A 79 -12.22 2.93 -9.24
N ASP A 80 -12.01 4.21 -8.95
CA ASP A 80 -10.89 4.98 -9.48
C ASP A 80 -9.58 4.51 -8.81
N ALA A 81 -9.61 4.27 -7.50
CA ALA A 81 -8.46 3.76 -6.77
C ALA A 81 -8.12 2.31 -7.15
N ARG A 82 -9.15 1.46 -7.30
CA ARG A 82 -9.02 0.02 -7.57
C ARG A 82 -8.24 -0.26 -8.84
N GLU A 83 -8.41 0.56 -9.88
CA GLU A 83 -7.70 0.41 -11.16
C GLU A 83 -6.19 0.54 -11.01
N HIS A 84 -5.73 1.31 -10.02
CA HIS A 84 -4.32 1.60 -9.82
C HIS A 84 -3.65 0.71 -8.76
N MET A 85 -4.43 -0.09 -8.02
CA MET A 85 -3.95 -0.94 -6.94
C MET A 85 -3.44 -2.30 -7.44
N ASP A 86 -2.13 -2.54 -7.33
CA ASP A 86 -1.49 -3.84 -7.64
C ASP A 86 -1.54 -4.83 -6.45
N GLY A 87 -1.56 -4.31 -5.23
CA GLY A 87 -1.48 -5.13 -4.03
C GLY A 87 -1.68 -4.36 -2.73
N VAL A 88 -1.59 -5.09 -1.63
CA VAL A 88 -1.65 -4.57 -0.25
C VAL A 88 -0.35 -4.93 0.46
N ALA A 89 0.30 -3.95 1.03
CA ALA A 89 1.47 -4.14 1.87
C ALA A 89 1.05 -4.22 3.35
N PHE A 90 1.78 -5.00 4.16
CA PHE A 90 1.50 -5.11 5.59
C PHE A 90 2.74 -5.38 6.44
N HIS A 91 2.65 -4.98 7.71
CA HIS A 91 3.72 -5.07 8.73
C HIS A 91 3.46 -6.17 9.75
N TRP A 92 4.52 -6.62 10.43
CA TRP A 92 4.44 -7.76 11.35
C TRP A 92 4.06 -7.43 12.80
N TYR A 93 3.81 -6.16 13.15
CA TYR A 93 3.74 -5.69 14.54
C TYR A 93 2.48 -6.04 15.36
N THR A 94 1.72 -7.05 14.92
CA THR A 94 0.43 -7.46 15.51
C THR A 94 0.28 -8.96 15.67
N GLY A 95 1.40 -9.69 15.74
CA GLY A 95 1.40 -11.15 15.98
C GLY A 95 0.74 -11.97 14.87
N ASP A 96 0.06 -13.05 15.25
CA ASP A 96 -0.40 -14.15 14.38
C ASP A 96 -1.65 -13.85 13.52
N LEU A 97 -1.99 -12.59 13.26
CA LEU A 97 -3.18 -12.16 12.50
C LEU A 97 -3.18 -12.52 11.00
N PHE A 98 -2.62 -13.68 10.65
CA PHE A 98 -2.56 -14.25 9.31
C PHE A 98 -3.94 -14.50 8.71
N ASP A 99 -4.97 -14.71 9.53
CA ASP A 99 -6.35 -14.90 9.06
C ASP A 99 -6.87 -13.67 8.29
N ARG A 100 -6.42 -12.46 8.66
CA ARG A 100 -6.79 -11.21 7.97
C ARG A 100 -6.15 -11.14 6.60
N VAL A 101 -4.87 -11.48 6.51
CA VAL A 101 -4.11 -11.58 5.25
C VAL A 101 -4.73 -12.66 4.35
N SER A 102 -5.10 -13.81 4.90
CA SER A 102 -5.80 -14.88 4.16
C SER A 102 -7.16 -14.42 3.64
N GLN A 103 -7.91 -13.63 4.40
CA GLN A 103 -9.19 -13.08 3.96
C GLN A 103 -9.03 -12.11 2.77
N VAL A 104 -8.01 -11.27 2.76
CA VAL A 104 -7.71 -10.40 1.60
C VAL A 104 -7.44 -11.24 0.35
N HIS A 105 -6.64 -12.31 0.46
CA HIS A 105 -6.40 -13.19 -0.68
C HIS A 105 -7.69 -13.87 -1.18
N LYS A 106 -8.60 -14.24 -0.27
CA LYS A 106 -9.87 -14.87 -0.64
C LYS A 106 -10.84 -13.90 -1.32
N SER A 107 -10.93 -12.66 -0.83
CA SER A 107 -11.83 -11.64 -1.41
C SER A 107 -11.27 -11.04 -2.69
N SER A 108 -9.93 -10.96 -2.81
CA SER A 108 -9.23 -10.33 -3.92
C SER A 108 -7.98 -11.14 -4.34
N PRO A 109 -8.14 -12.33 -4.95
CA PRO A 109 -7.04 -13.24 -5.28
C PRO A 109 -6.04 -12.69 -6.31
N GLN A 110 -6.43 -11.65 -7.03
CA GLN A 110 -5.60 -10.95 -8.02
C GLN A 110 -4.64 -9.93 -7.39
N LEU A 111 -4.86 -9.53 -6.13
CA LEU A 111 -3.98 -8.59 -5.43
C LEU A 111 -2.74 -9.31 -4.91
N MET A 112 -1.58 -8.66 -5.07
CA MET A 112 -0.37 -9.12 -4.41
C MET A 112 -0.41 -8.78 -2.92
N LEU A 113 0.01 -9.72 -2.08
CA LEU A 113 0.17 -9.52 -0.64
C LEU A 113 1.67 -9.43 -0.32
N LEU A 114 2.09 -8.29 0.24
CA LEU A 114 3.50 -8.01 0.51
C LEU A 114 3.73 -7.76 1.99
N ALA A 115 4.54 -8.61 2.63
CA ALA A 115 5.12 -8.30 3.94
C ALA A 115 6.26 -7.30 3.75
N SER A 116 6.02 -6.01 3.99
CA SER A 116 6.96 -4.92 3.69
C SER A 116 7.89 -4.57 4.86
N GLU A 117 7.43 -4.74 6.10
CA GLU A 117 8.24 -4.41 7.28
C GLU A 117 8.05 -5.39 8.43
N ALA A 118 9.17 -5.76 9.07
CA ALA A 118 9.19 -6.53 10.30
C ALA A 118 10.42 -6.15 11.15
N THR A 119 10.26 -6.17 12.47
CA THR A 119 11.36 -6.08 13.42
C THR A 119 11.16 -7.08 14.54
N TYR A 120 12.19 -7.26 15.37
CA TYR A 120 12.07 -8.05 16.59
C TYR A 120 11.26 -7.27 17.62
N GLU A 121 10.06 -7.76 17.93
CA GLU A 121 9.27 -7.28 19.08
C GLU A 121 9.92 -7.79 20.38
N ARG A 122 10.35 -6.86 21.24
CA ARG A 122 10.86 -7.14 22.59
C ARG A 122 9.79 -6.92 23.64
#